data_AF-A0A351PT80-F1
#
_entry.id   AF-A0A351PT80-F1
#
_cell.length_a   1.000
_cell.length_b   1.000
_cell.length_c   1.000
_cell.angle_alpha   90.00
_cell.angle_beta   90.00
_cell.angle_gamma   90.00
#
_symmetry.space_group_name_H-M   'P 1'
#
loop_
_entity.id
_entity.type
_entity.pdbx_description
1 polymer ?
#
loop_
_entity_poly.entity_id
_entity_poly.type
_entity_poly.pdbx_seq_one_letter_code
_entity_poly.pdbx_strand_id
1 'polypeptide(L)'
;MNTIFEQISEFLGDNGIECEYCTDRVPGYLNVGNAKHKTERIQFWLHGTCGVCMWVGRDMHPWYEEAILSPYVWVFKKTQDSEVRLKFVDVDALKVFLKKTLEII
;
A
#
# COMPACT_ATOMS: atom_id res chain seq x y z
N MET A 1 -12.70 7.57 -17.08
CA MET A 1 -12.79 6.49 -16.08
C MET A 1 -11.40 6.40 -15.48
N ASN A 2 -11.22 6.83 -14.22
CA ASN A 2 -9.89 6.87 -13.62
C ASN A 2 -9.39 5.45 -13.35
N THR A 3 -8.13 5.16 -13.68
CA THR A 3 -7.49 3.89 -13.35
C THR A 3 -7.43 3.71 -11.83
N ILE A 4 -7.29 2.47 -11.35
CA ILE A 4 -7.15 2.22 -9.90
C ILE A 4 -5.94 2.96 -9.33
N PHE A 5 -4.85 3.08 -10.10
CA PHE A 5 -3.68 3.84 -9.65
C PHE A 5 -3.93 5.35 -9.60
N GLU A 6 -4.65 5.93 -10.56
CA GLU A 6 -5.07 7.34 -10.47
C GLU A 6 -5.91 7.58 -9.21
N GLN A 7 -6.85 6.68 -8.90
CA GLN A 7 -7.69 6.80 -7.70
C GLN A 7 -6.91 6.69 -6.38
N ILE A 8 -5.87 5.86 -6.33
CA ILE A 8 -4.99 5.74 -5.16
C ILE A 8 -4.10 6.99 -5.06
N SER A 9 -3.52 7.42 -6.16
CA SER A 9 -2.65 8.60 -6.22
C SER A 9 -3.39 9.88 -5.84
N GLU A 10 -4.60 10.10 -6.35
CA GLU A 10 -5.46 11.23 -6.00
C GLU A 10 -5.76 11.21 -4.50
N PHE A 11 -6.18 10.07 -3.95
CA PHE A 11 -6.49 9.97 -2.52
C PHE A 11 -5.27 10.24 -1.63
N LEU A 12 -4.10 9.73 -1.98
CA LEU A 12 -2.86 10.00 -1.24
C LEU A 12 -2.48 11.48 -1.33
N GLY A 13 -2.58 12.08 -2.53
CA GLY A 13 -2.30 13.49 -2.76
C GLY A 13 -3.23 14.43 -1.98
N ASP A 14 -4.53 14.11 -1.92
CA ASP A 14 -5.52 14.85 -1.12
C ASP A 14 -5.19 14.85 0.38
N ASN A 15 -4.39 13.89 0.84
CA ASN A 15 -3.91 13.77 2.22
C ASN A 15 -2.43 14.17 2.38
N GLY A 16 -1.84 14.84 1.38
CA GLY A 16 -0.46 15.34 1.45
C GLY A 16 0.63 14.27 1.32
N ILE A 17 0.30 13.08 0.83
CA ILE A 17 1.25 11.97 0.64
C ILE A 17 1.66 11.90 -0.83
N GLU A 18 2.92 12.17 -1.10
CA GLU A 18 3.49 12.02 -2.44
C GLU A 18 3.72 10.55 -2.79
N CYS A 19 3.38 10.18 -4.02
CA CYS A 19 3.66 8.86 -4.55
C CYS A 19 4.16 8.93 -6.00
N GLU A 20 4.91 7.91 -6.40
CA GLU A 20 5.47 7.77 -7.74
C GLU A 20 4.87 6.54 -8.42
N TYR A 21 4.51 6.67 -9.70
CA TYR A 21 4.16 5.53 -10.54
C TYR A 21 5.41 4.93 -11.20
N CYS A 22 5.81 3.75 -10.74
CA CYS A 22 6.98 3.03 -11.21
C CYS A 22 6.62 2.05 -12.34
N THR A 23 7.40 2.08 -13.42
CA THR A 23 7.18 1.30 -14.65
C THR A 23 8.28 0.27 -14.93
N ASP A 24 9.19 0.04 -13.98
CA ASP A 24 10.27 -0.95 -14.07
C ASP A 24 9.75 -2.42 -14.00
N ARG A 25 8.44 -2.61 -13.79
CA ARG A 25 7.75 -3.90 -13.75
C ARG A 25 6.44 -3.84 -14.53
N VAL A 26 5.93 -5.01 -14.94
CA VAL A 26 4.66 -5.13 -15.67
C VAL A 26 3.72 -6.10 -14.92
N PRO A 27 2.49 -5.67 -14.56
CA PRO A 27 2.04 -4.27 -14.56
C PRO A 27 2.88 -3.42 -13.59
N GLY A 28 2.92 -2.10 -13.82
CA GLY A 28 3.60 -1.14 -12.94
C GLY A 28 2.98 -1.08 -11.54
N TYR A 29 3.56 -0.27 -10.65
CA TYR A 29 3.12 -0.12 -9.27
C TYR A 29 3.23 1.33 -8.79
N LEU A 30 2.47 1.70 -7.75
CA LEU A 30 2.69 2.96 -7.05
C LEU A 30 3.61 2.74 -5.87
N ASN A 31 4.48 3.72 -5.62
CA ASN A 31 5.46 3.71 -4.53
C ASN A 31 5.36 4.98 -3.69
N VAL A 32 5.45 4.83 -2.38
CA VAL A 32 5.64 5.91 -1.41
C VAL A 32 6.94 5.63 -0.66
N GLY A 33 7.77 6.65 -0.43
CA GLY A 33 9.06 6.50 0.24
C GLY A 33 10.15 5.91 -0.67
N ASN A 34 11.10 5.19 -0.09
CA ASN A 34 12.32 4.78 -0.77
C ASN A 34 12.15 3.45 -1.51
N ALA A 35 11.88 3.50 -2.81
CA ALA A 35 11.64 2.30 -3.62
C ALA A 35 12.77 1.25 -3.56
N LYS A 36 14.01 1.64 -3.27
CA LYS A 36 15.17 0.73 -3.17
C LYS A 36 15.26 0.00 -1.83
N HIS A 37 14.64 0.54 -0.78
CA HIS A 37 14.73 0.02 0.59
C HIS A 37 13.36 -0.49 1.04
N LYS A 38 13.22 -1.82 1.14
CA LYS A 38 11.93 -2.46 1.44
C LYS A 38 11.30 -2.03 2.75
N THR A 39 12.11 -1.72 3.76
CA THR A 39 11.62 -1.30 5.07
C THR A 39 11.12 0.16 5.07
N GLU A 40 11.55 0.99 4.12
CA GLU A 40 11.29 2.43 4.05
C GLU A 40 10.30 2.81 2.94
N ARG A 41 9.42 1.88 2.55
CA ARG A 41 8.46 2.12 1.46
C ARG A 41 7.09 1.54 1.68
N ILE A 42 6.10 2.11 1.00
CA ILE A 42 4.79 1.51 0.77
C ILE A 42 4.64 1.30 -0.73
N GLN A 43 4.18 0.11 -1.14
CA GLN A 43 3.93 -0.18 -2.56
C GLN A 43 2.53 -0.70 -2.80
N PHE A 44 1.88 -0.19 -3.84
CA PHE A 44 0.56 -0.62 -4.29
C PHE A 44 0.67 -1.34 -5.63
N TRP A 45 0.17 -2.57 -5.67
CA TRP A 45 0.22 -3.44 -6.83
C TRP A 45 -1.19 -3.89 -7.21
N LEU A 46 -1.50 -3.91 -8.50
CA LEU A 46 -2.72 -4.55 -8.98
C LEU A 46 -2.49 -6.06 -9.05
N HIS A 47 -3.43 -6.84 -8.52
CA HIS A 47 -3.38 -8.28 -8.58
C HIS A 47 -4.64 -8.80 -9.24
N GLY A 48 -4.49 -9.56 -10.34
CA GLY A 48 -5.59 -9.92 -11.25
C GLY A 48 -6.77 -10.68 -10.60
N THR A 49 -6.58 -11.24 -9.40
CA THR A 49 -7.62 -11.97 -8.64
C THR A 49 -8.06 -11.31 -7.34
N CYS A 50 -7.38 -10.25 -6.88
CA CYS A 50 -7.63 -9.68 -5.55
C CYS A 50 -7.39 -8.18 -5.52
N GLY A 51 -7.94 -7.44 -6.50
CA GLY A 51 -7.98 -5.98 -6.54
C GLY A 51 -6.60 -5.34 -6.40
N VAL A 52 -6.28 -4.91 -5.17
CA VAL A 52 -5.04 -4.21 -4.83
C VAL A 52 -4.31 -4.92 -3.70
N CYS A 53 -2.99 -5.05 -3.85
CA CYS A 53 -2.08 -5.48 -2.80
C CYS A 53 -1.25 -4.29 -2.33
N MET A 54 -1.15 -4.12 -1.02
CA MET A 54 -0.30 -3.11 -0.40
C MET A 54 0.83 -3.80 0.35
N TRP A 55 2.06 -3.37 0.11
CA TRP A 55 3.23 -3.77 0.88
C TRP A 55 3.66 -2.59 1.74
N VAL A 56 3.87 -2.83 3.03
CA VAL A 56 4.27 -1.79 3.99
C VAL A 56 5.58 -2.22 4.62
N GLY A 57 6.61 -1.42 4.40
CA GLY A 57 7.92 -1.62 5.01
C GLY A 57 7.88 -1.38 6.52
N ARG A 58 8.71 -2.11 7.25
CA ARG A 58 8.79 -2.07 8.72
C ARG A 58 9.04 -0.67 9.29
N ASP A 59 9.86 0.14 8.64
CA ASP A 59 10.27 1.45 9.14
C ASP A 59 9.26 2.55 8.76
N MET A 60 8.21 2.22 7.99
CA MET A 60 7.09 3.11 7.69
C MET A 60 6.11 3.21 8.87
N HIS A 61 6.59 3.51 10.07
CA HIS A 61 5.73 3.79 11.21
C HIS A 61 4.93 5.09 10.96
N PRO A 62 3.65 5.19 11.37
CA PRO A 62 2.84 4.17 12.05
C PRO A 62 2.11 3.19 11.11
N TRP A 63 2.23 3.35 9.78
CA TRP A 63 1.55 2.50 8.80
C TRP A 63 1.82 1.01 8.99
N TYR A 64 3.05 0.65 9.32
CA TYR A 64 3.43 -0.74 9.56
C TYR A 64 2.67 -1.37 10.72
N GLU A 65 2.49 -0.63 11.83
CA GLU A 65 1.81 -1.11 13.03
C GLU A 65 0.32 -1.38 12.77
N GLU A 66 -0.34 -0.46 12.07
CA GLU A 66 -1.74 -0.65 11.69
C GLU A 66 -1.89 -1.77 10.64
N ALA A 67 -0.90 -1.92 9.76
CA ALA A 67 -0.90 -2.99 8.78
C ALA A 67 -0.76 -4.37 9.44
N ILE A 68 0.13 -4.60 10.41
CA ILE A 68 0.29 -5.93 11.03
C ILE A 68 -0.92 -6.40 11.85
N LEU A 69 -1.75 -5.46 12.34
CA LEU A 69 -2.98 -5.75 13.09
C LEU A 69 -4.22 -5.83 12.19
N SER A 70 -4.06 -5.54 10.90
CA SER A 70 -5.16 -5.42 9.96
C SER A 70 -5.80 -6.77 9.62
N PRO A 71 -7.13 -6.86 9.48
CA PRO A 71 -7.80 -8.06 8.95
C PRO A 71 -7.42 -8.35 7.49
N TYR A 72 -6.83 -7.38 6.78
CA TYR A 72 -6.37 -7.53 5.39
C TYR A 72 -4.99 -8.19 5.29
N VAL A 73 -4.33 -8.50 6.41
CA VAL A 73 -3.01 -9.14 6.43
C VAL A 73 -3.05 -10.50 5.76
N TRP A 74 -2.11 -10.72 4.84
CA TRP A 74 -1.95 -12.01 4.23
C TRP A 74 -1.08 -12.94 5.09
N VAL A 75 -1.73 -13.73 5.94
CA VAL A 75 -1.10 -14.58 6.97
C VAL A 75 -0.21 -15.71 6.41
N PHE A 76 -0.43 -16.16 5.18
CA PHE A 76 0.28 -17.33 4.61
C PHE A 76 1.73 -17.04 4.20
N LYS A 77 2.10 -15.78 3.99
CA LYS A 77 3.50 -15.39 3.90
C LYS A 77 3.86 -14.97 5.31
N LYS A 78 4.73 -15.74 5.99
CA LYS A 78 5.44 -15.26 7.19
C LYS A 78 5.76 -13.79 6.95
N THR A 79 5.20 -12.90 7.78
CA THR A 79 5.54 -11.48 7.79
C THR A 79 7.07 -11.46 7.71
N GLN A 80 7.61 -11.08 6.56
CA GLN A 80 9.05 -11.02 6.45
C GLN A 80 9.47 -9.90 7.39
N ASP A 81 10.56 -10.04 8.14
CA ASP A 81 10.99 -9.05 9.13
C ASP A 81 11.18 -7.61 8.57
N SER A 82 11.01 -7.44 7.25
CA SER A 82 11.16 -6.20 6.51
C SER A 82 9.85 -5.57 5.99
N GLU A 83 8.79 -6.34 5.70
CA GLU A 83 7.54 -5.81 5.13
C GLU A 83 6.33 -6.71 5.40
N VAL A 84 5.15 -6.10 5.59
CA VAL A 84 3.85 -6.79 5.68
C VAL A 84 3.07 -6.58 4.39
N ARG A 85 2.35 -7.62 3.96
CA ARG A 85 1.46 -7.56 2.81
C ARG A 85 0.00 -7.57 3.26
N LEU A 86 -0.75 -6.60 2.76
CA LEU A 86 -2.20 -6.51 2.82
C LEU A 86 -2.81 -6.85 1.46
N LYS A 87 -4.00 -7.45 1.48
CA LYS A 87 -4.81 -7.70 0.27
C LYS A 87 -6.20 -7.09 0.44
N PHE A 88 -6.60 -6.29 -0.53
CA PHE A 88 -7.89 -5.61 -0.57
C PHE A 88 -8.70 -6.12 -1.75
N VAL A 89 -9.99 -6.38 -1.55
CA VAL A 89 -10.88 -6.85 -2.62
C VAL A 89 -11.03 -5.82 -3.74
N ASP A 90 -11.02 -4.53 -3.39
CA ASP A 90 -11.14 -3.38 -4.30
C ASP A 90 -10.42 -2.14 -3.73
N VAL A 91 -10.49 -1.04 -4.47
CA VAL A 91 -9.88 0.25 -4.10
C VAL A 91 -10.61 0.94 -2.94
N ASP A 92 -11.89 0.67 -2.73
CA ASP A 92 -12.68 1.31 -1.68
C ASP A 92 -12.32 0.75 -0.31
N ALA A 93 -12.17 -0.57 -0.21
CA ALA A 93 -11.66 -1.22 1.01
C ALA A 93 -10.25 -0.73 1.37
N LEU A 94 -9.40 -0.51 0.36
CA LEU A 94 -8.09 0.11 0.54
C LEU A 94 -8.22 1.53 1.09
N LYS A 95 -9.04 2.39 0.48
CA LYS A 95 -9.24 3.78 0.92
C LYS A 95 -9.77 3.86 2.36
N VAL A 96 -10.66 2.97 2.77
CA VAL A 96 -11.12 2.88 4.17
C VAL A 96 -9.96 2.60 5.12
N PHE A 97 -9.08 1.65 4.77
CA PHE A 97 -7.89 1.37 5.55
C PHE A 97 -6.93 2.57 5.58
N LEU A 98 -6.60 3.15 4.44
CA LEU A 98 -5.70 4.31 4.35
C LEU A 98 -6.22 5.49 5.17
N LYS A 99 -7.53 5.79 5.09
CA LYS A 99 -8.16 6.85 5.88
C LYS A 99 -7.96 6.64 7.37
N LYS A 100 -8.24 5.43 7.86
CA LYS A 100 -8.05 5.08 9.28
C LYS A 100 -6.59 5.26 9.70
N THR A 101 -5.63 4.84 8.87
CA THR A 101 -4.20 4.99 9.18
C THR A 101 -3.75 6.45 9.18
N LEU A 102 -4.27 7.27 8.27
CA LEU A 102 -3.96 8.70 8.19
C LEU A 102 -4.51 9.49 9.38
N GLU A 103 -5.64 9.07 9.98
CA GLU A 103 -6.15 9.69 11.21
C GLU A 103 -5.24 9.48 12.44
N ILE A 104 -4.25 8.58 12.35
CA ILE A 104 -3.26 8.30 13.41
C ILE A 104 -2.01 9.19 13.27
N ILE A 105 -1.75 9.75 12.08
CA ILE A 105 -0.54 10.51 11.71
C ILE A 105 -0.80 12.01 11.83
#